data_AF-A0A7S0ASW8-F1
#
_entry.id   AF-A0A7S0ASW8-F1
#
_cell.length_a   1.000
_cell.length_b   1.000
_cell.length_c   1.000
_cell.angle_alpha   90.00
_cell.angle_beta   90.00
_cell.angle_gamma   90.00
#
_symmetry.space_group_name_H-M   'P 1'
#
loop_
_entity.id
_entity.type
_entity.pdbx_description
1 polymer ?
#
loop_
_entity_poly.entity_id
_entity_poly.type
_entity_poly.pdbx_seq_one_letter_code
_entity_poly.pdbx_strand_id
1 'polypeptide(L)'
;FFFLLSVLIPACSCTSTGSPRGRIVARISQTTMSAAAEAPILTSSELNAISSVYSMCCNKTMADYTEGKRQKVHPGMLVTEREALESCTAQTYAGVRANCAEMMDSYQECLLDNPRKWKVCNGLRDSLDKCAIQNKLGEIAKM
;
A
#
# COMPACT_ATOMS: atom_id res chain seq x y z
N PHE A 1 -28.54 32.45 -13.90
CA PHE A 1 -27.68 32.88 -15.02
C PHE A 1 -26.64 33.85 -14.46
N PHE A 2 -25.36 33.51 -14.69
CA PHE A 2 -24.18 34.37 -14.70
C PHE A 2 -23.85 35.26 -13.48
N PHE A 3 -22.79 34.87 -12.76
CA PHE A 3 -21.78 35.82 -12.33
C PHE A 3 -20.41 35.38 -12.87
N LEU A 4 -19.80 36.30 -13.61
CA LEU A 4 -18.55 36.20 -14.34
C LEU A 4 -17.37 36.53 -13.42
N LEU A 5 -16.31 35.73 -13.57
CA LEU A 5 -14.90 36.09 -13.76
C LEU A 5 -14.09 36.88 -12.71
N SER A 6 -12.83 36.42 -12.61
CA SER A 6 -11.60 37.09 -12.10
C SER A 6 -11.39 36.91 -10.59
N VAL A 7 -10.21 36.52 -10.08
CA VAL A 7 -8.90 37.13 -10.31
C VAL A 7 -7.76 36.16 -9.95
N LEU A 8 -6.72 36.19 -10.79
CA LEU A 8 -5.28 35.90 -10.62
C LEU A 8 -4.77 35.69 -9.18
N ILE A 9 -3.83 34.75 -8.97
CA ILE A 9 -2.44 35.06 -8.54
C ILE A 9 -1.46 34.02 -9.14
N PRO A 10 -0.29 34.46 -9.68
CA PRO A 10 0.73 33.65 -10.34
C PRO A 10 1.93 33.33 -9.42
N ALA A 11 2.82 32.41 -9.85
CA ALA A 11 4.27 32.63 -9.96
C ALA A 11 5.04 31.30 -10.06
N CYS A 12 5.38 30.95 -11.30
CA CYS A 12 6.63 30.26 -11.61
C CYS A 12 7.78 31.22 -11.24
N SER A 13 8.71 30.78 -10.39
CA SER A 13 9.98 31.46 -10.16
C SER A 13 11.12 30.52 -10.50
N CYS A 14 11.56 30.59 -11.76
CA CYS A 14 12.90 30.21 -12.19
C CYS A 14 13.79 31.48 -12.23
N THR A 15 15.11 31.28 -12.19
CA THR A 15 16.26 32.25 -12.24
C THR A 15 16.80 32.64 -10.86
N SER A 16 18.12 32.69 -10.61
CA SER A 16 19.28 33.01 -11.48
C SER A 16 20.58 32.44 -10.83
N THR A 17 21.58 31.86 -11.53
CA THR A 17 22.74 32.45 -12.27
C THR A 17 24.10 32.07 -11.65
N GLY A 18 25.06 31.61 -12.45
CA GLY A 18 26.51 31.80 -12.17
C GLY A 18 27.48 30.66 -12.55
N SER A 19 28.18 30.81 -13.68
CA SER A 19 29.26 30.00 -14.31
C SER A 19 30.67 30.23 -13.66
N PRO A 20 31.86 29.76 -14.14
CA PRO A 20 32.31 28.58 -14.92
C PRO A 20 33.51 27.81 -14.27
N ARG A 21 33.99 26.76 -14.97
CA ARG A 21 35.34 26.12 -14.96
C ARG A 21 35.52 24.84 -14.15
N GLY A 22 35.86 23.77 -14.88
CA GLY A 22 36.93 22.86 -14.48
C GLY A 22 36.51 21.41 -14.21
N ARG A 23 37.02 20.52 -15.06
CA ARG A 23 37.52 19.17 -14.77
C ARG A 23 36.60 18.12 -14.10
N ILE A 24 36.56 16.99 -14.82
CA ILE A 24 36.76 15.61 -14.34
C ILE A 24 35.54 14.92 -13.70
N VAL A 25 35.10 13.89 -14.45
CA VAL A 25 34.58 12.58 -14.01
C VAL A 25 33.26 12.59 -13.23
N ALA A 26 32.22 12.06 -13.88
CA ALA A 26 31.63 10.78 -13.46
C ALA A 26 30.52 10.40 -14.44
N ARG A 27 30.65 9.21 -15.04
CA ARG A 27 29.54 8.47 -15.62
C ARG A 27 28.62 8.09 -14.45
N ILE A 28 27.61 8.90 -14.18
CA ILE A 28 26.58 8.56 -13.19
C ILE A 28 25.70 7.49 -13.85
N SER A 29 26.09 6.23 -13.66
CA SER A 29 25.15 5.13 -13.70
C SER A 29 24.09 5.43 -12.65
N GLN A 30 22.89 5.81 -13.09
CA GLN A 30 21.70 5.78 -12.25
C GLN A 30 21.37 4.32 -11.96
N THR A 31 22.07 3.73 -11.00
CA THR A 31 21.55 2.61 -10.23
C THR A 31 20.75 3.21 -9.10
N THR A 32 19.57 3.76 -9.41
CA THR A 32 18.55 3.97 -8.37
C THR A 32 18.09 2.58 -7.97
N MET A 33 18.82 1.99 -7.01
CA MET A 33 18.26 0.90 -6.23
C MET A 33 16.97 1.44 -5.62
N SER A 34 15.86 0.84 -6.06
CA SER A 34 14.54 1.01 -5.49
C SER A 34 14.68 0.93 -3.98
N ALA A 35 14.52 2.07 -3.30
CA ALA A 35 14.41 2.09 -1.86
C ALA A 35 13.27 1.14 -1.52
N ALA A 36 13.60 -0.03 -0.97
CA ALA A 36 12.62 -0.88 -0.32
C ALA A 36 12.04 -0.03 0.80
N ALA A 37 10.86 0.55 0.57
CA ALA A 37 10.11 1.21 1.61
C ALA A 37 10.01 0.21 2.77
N GLU A 38 10.58 0.56 3.92
CA GLU A 38 10.53 -0.27 5.11
C GLU A 38 9.08 -0.68 5.35
N ALA A 39 8.80 -1.98 5.36
CA ALA A 39 7.46 -2.48 5.55
C ALA A 39 6.95 -1.96 6.90
N PRO A 40 5.76 -1.31 6.96
CA PRO A 40 5.26 -0.77 8.21
C PRO A 40 5.10 -1.90 9.22
N ILE A 41 5.58 -1.68 10.46
CA ILE A 41 5.38 -2.64 11.55
C ILE A 41 3.90 -2.56 11.95
N LEU A 42 3.09 -3.50 11.44
CA LEU A 42 1.69 -3.62 11.83
C LEU A 42 1.55 -4.32 13.18
N THR A 43 0.65 -3.83 14.02
CA THR A 43 0.23 -4.54 15.22
C THR A 43 -0.58 -5.79 14.87
N SER A 44 -0.65 -6.75 15.79
CA SER A 44 -1.44 -7.97 15.59
C SER A 44 -2.93 -7.69 15.37
N SER A 45 -3.48 -6.63 15.98
CA SER A 45 -4.86 -6.18 15.78
C SER A 45 -5.08 -5.66 14.37
N GLU A 46 -4.16 -4.84 13.86
CA GLU A 46 -4.26 -4.28 12.50
C GLU A 46 -4.13 -5.37 11.44
N LEU A 47 -3.19 -6.30 11.63
CA LEU A 47 -3.04 -7.48 10.75
C LEU A 47 -4.31 -8.33 10.72
N ASN A 48 -4.94 -8.53 11.88
CA ASN A 48 -6.18 -9.29 11.96
C ASN A 48 -7.35 -8.56 11.26
N ALA A 49 -7.45 -7.24 11.46
CA ALA A 49 -8.49 -6.42 10.83
C ALA A 49 -8.35 -6.37 9.30
N ILE A 50 -7.13 -6.29 8.76
CA ILE A 50 -6.89 -6.21 7.31
C ILE A 50 -6.81 -7.58 6.63
N SER A 51 -6.85 -8.69 7.38
CA SER A 51 -6.64 -10.05 6.84
C SER A 51 -7.56 -10.41 5.65
N SER A 52 -8.82 -9.96 5.67
CA SER A 52 -9.79 -10.15 4.57
C SER A 52 -9.37 -9.37 3.32
N VAL A 53 -9.14 -8.06 3.49
CA VAL A 53 -8.71 -7.16 2.43
C VAL A 53 -7.40 -7.62 1.80
N TYR A 54 -6.44 -8.04 2.63
CA TYR A 54 -5.16 -8.58 2.20
C TYR A 54 -5.31 -9.83 1.33
N SER A 55 -6.16 -10.79 1.74
CA SER A 55 -6.41 -12.02 0.97
C SER A 55 -7.02 -11.76 -0.40
N MET A 56 -7.75 -10.65 -0.54
CA MET A 56 -8.38 -10.23 -1.78
C MET A 56 -7.43 -9.38 -2.65
N CYS A 57 -6.74 -8.41 -2.05
CA CYS A 57 -5.91 -7.44 -2.76
C CYS A 57 -4.52 -7.99 -3.11
N CYS A 58 -4.04 -9.02 -2.42
CA CYS A 58 -2.73 -9.64 -2.66
C CYS A 58 -2.87 -11.12 -3.05
N ASN A 59 -3.98 -11.49 -3.68
CA ASN A 59 -4.32 -12.89 -3.94
C ASN A 59 -3.26 -13.59 -4.80
N LYS A 60 -2.74 -12.91 -5.83
CA LYS A 60 -1.79 -13.52 -6.76
C LYS A 60 -0.44 -13.74 -6.10
N THR A 61 0.16 -12.69 -5.51
CA THR A 61 1.44 -12.82 -4.80
C THR A 61 1.35 -13.80 -3.63
N MET A 62 0.21 -13.85 -2.93
CA MET A 62 -0.05 -14.85 -1.90
C MET A 62 -0.05 -16.27 -2.46
N ALA A 63 -0.72 -16.49 -3.60
CA ALA A 63 -0.78 -17.79 -4.26
C ALA A 63 0.61 -18.24 -4.71
N ASP A 64 1.39 -17.36 -5.33
CA ASP A 64 2.75 -17.65 -5.81
C ASP A 64 3.67 -18.03 -4.63
N TYR A 65 3.66 -17.26 -3.53
CA TYR A 65 4.42 -17.58 -2.32
C TYR A 65 3.95 -18.88 -1.65
N THR A 66 2.65 -19.13 -1.62
CA THR A 66 2.08 -20.34 -1.02
C THR A 66 2.36 -21.59 -1.85
N GLU A 67 2.36 -21.47 -3.16
CA GLU A 67 2.75 -22.54 -4.07
C GLU A 67 4.23 -22.90 -3.90
N GLY A 68 5.12 -21.91 -3.78
CA GLY A 68 6.52 -22.15 -3.45
C GLY A 68 6.71 -22.95 -2.15
N LYS A 69 5.96 -22.60 -1.09
CA LYS A 69 5.95 -23.36 0.16
C LYS A 69 5.38 -24.78 -0.03
N ARG A 70 4.31 -24.93 -0.82
CA ARG A 70 3.70 -26.24 -1.11
C ARG A 70 4.67 -27.18 -1.82
N GLN A 71 5.48 -26.63 -2.72
CA GLN A 71 6.54 -27.33 -3.44
C GLN A 71 7.80 -27.56 -2.59
N LYS A 72 7.78 -27.17 -1.30
CA LYS A 72 8.92 -27.27 -0.36
C LYS A 72 10.18 -26.56 -0.88
N VAL A 73 10.00 -25.49 -1.65
CA VAL A 73 11.10 -24.64 -2.07
C VAL A 73 11.75 -24.05 -0.82
N HIS A 74 13.08 -24.05 -0.79
CA HIS A 74 13.83 -23.51 0.34
C HIS A 74 13.46 -22.03 0.57
N PRO A 75 13.25 -21.55 1.82
CA PRO A 75 12.84 -20.18 2.09
C PRO A 75 13.77 -19.11 1.51
N GLY A 76 15.08 -19.41 1.42
CA GLY A 76 16.07 -18.53 0.80
C GLY A 76 15.92 -18.36 -0.71
N MET A 77 15.14 -19.22 -1.37
CA MET A 77 14.82 -19.12 -2.81
C MET A 77 13.47 -18.44 -3.06
N LEU A 78 12.65 -18.23 -2.02
CA LEU A 78 11.35 -17.56 -2.09
C LEU A 78 11.43 -16.07 -1.71
N VAL A 79 12.64 -15.49 -1.79
CA VAL A 79 12.89 -14.10 -1.36
C VAL A 79 12.06 -13.14 -2.20
N THR A 80 12.02 -13.34 -3.53
CA THR A 80 11.27 -12.48 -4.45
C THR A 80 9.76 -12.52 -4.19
N GLU A 81 9.19 -13.71 -4.00
CA GLU A 81 7.77 -13.89 -3.71
C GLU A 81 7.42 -13.33 -2.33
N ARG A 82 8.30 -13.49 -1.34
CA ARG A 82 8.14 -12.91 -0.01
C ARG A 82 8.13 -11.38 -0.07
N GLU A 83 9.12 -10.78 -0.73
CA GLU A 83 9.21 -9.32 -0.87
C GLU A 83 8.04 -8.74 -1.65
N ALA A 84 7.56 -9.44 -2.68
CA ALA A 84 6.37 -9.05 -3.42
C ALA A 84 5.12 -9.05 -2.53
N LEU A 85 4.97 -10.09 -1.69
CA LEU A 85 3.86 -10.21 -0.75
C LEU A 85 3.91 -9.15 0.36
N GLU A 86 5.10 -8.89 0.93
CA GLU A 86 5.33 -7.83 1.92
C GLU A 86 5.01 -6.45 1.31
N SER A 87 5.48 -6.19 0.09
CA SER A 87 5.20 -4.94 -0.63
C SER A 87 3.70 -4.77 -0.92
N CYS A 88 3.02 -5.82 -1.35
CA CYS A 88 1.58 -5.78 -1.57
C CYS A 88 0.81 -5.50 -0.26
N THR A 89 1.22 -6.13 0.83
CA THR A 89 0.64 -5.92 2.17
C THR A 89 0.78 -4.47 2.60
N ALA A 90 2.00 -3.92 2.48
CA ALA A 90 2.31 -2.54 2.84
C ALA A 90 1.49 -1.53 2.02
N GLN A 91 1.41 -1.71 0.70
CA GLN A 91 0.61 -0.86 -0.19
C GLN A 91 -0.89 -0.93 0.12
N THR A 92 -1.39 -2.14 0.38
CA THR A 92 -2.80 -2.36 0.74
C THR A 92 -3.14 -1.67 2.05
N TYR A 93 -2.31 -1.84 3.09
CA TYR A 93 -2.51 -1.17 4.38
C TYR A 93 -2.45 0.35 4.24
N ALA A 94 -1.45 0.89 3.54
CA ALA A 94 -1.36 2.34 3.29
C ALA A 94 -2.61 2.85 2.56
N GLY A 95 -3.10 2.13 1.56
CA GLY A 95 -4.33 2.44 0.84
C GLY A 95 -5.58 2.39 1.70
N VAL A 96 -5.68 1.40 2.61
CA VAL A 96 -6.79 1.28 3.57
C VAL A 96 -6.75 2.44 4.56
N ARG A 97 -5.59 2.79 5.13
CA ARG A 97 -5.46 3.92 6.04
C ARG A 97 -5.74 5.27 5.35
N ALA A 98 -5.47 5.39 4.06
CA ALA A 98 -5.75 6.62 3.30
C ALA A 98 -7.23 6.79 2.93
N ASN A 99 -7.93 5.71 2.55
CA ASN A 99 -9.27 5.80 1.95
C ASN A 99 -10.38 5.17 2.80
N CYS A 100 -10.05 4.25 3.71
CA CYS A 100 -10.98 3.39 4.42
C CYS A 100 -10.71 3.35 5.94
N ALA A 101 -10.06 4.38 6.50
CA ALA A 101 -9.63 4.41 7.90
C ALA A 101 -10.79 4.18 8.88
N GLU A 102 -11.91 4.87 8.69
CA GLU A 102 -13.08 4.78 9.57
C GLU A 102 -13.66 3.36 9.64
N MET A 103 -13.74 2.68 8.49
CA MET A 103 -14.21 1.29 8.42
C MET A 103 -13.22 0.33 9.09
N MET A 104 -11.92 0.59 8.93
CA MET A 104 -10.88 -0.21 9.57
C MET A 104 -10.92 -0.06 11.09
N ASP A 105 -11.01 1.17 11.59
CA ASP A 105 -11.04 1.45 13.03
C ASP A 105 -12.31 0.86 13.67
N SER A 106 -13.48 1.03 13.03
CA SER A 106 -14.74 0.44 13.50
C SER A 106 -14.68 -1.09 13.55
N TYR A 107 -14.10 -1.72 12.52
CA TYR A 107 -13.96 -3.17 12.50
C TYR A 107 -12.98 -3.67 13.57
N GLN A 108 -11.87 -2.95 13.77
CA GLN A 108 -10.88 -3.26 14.79
C GLN A 108 -11.48 -3.15 16.20
N GLU A 109 -12.26 -2.10 16.48
CA GLU A 109 -12.98 -1.94 17.74
C GLU A 109 -13.94 -3.11 17.97
N CYS A 110 -14.73 -3.48 16.96
CA CYS A 110 -15.63 -4.63 17.05
C CYS A 110 -14.90 -5.93 17.40
N LEU A 111 -13.72 -6.17 16.83
CA LEU A 111 -12.91 -7.36 17.11
C LEU A 111 -12.35 -7.37 18.54
N LEU A 112 -12.04 -6.19 19.11
CA LEU A 112 -11.59 -6.05 20.50
C LEU A 112 -12.74 -6.30 21.48
N ASP A 113 -13.93 -5.79 21.19
CA ASP A 113 -15.13 -5.99 22.01
C ASP A 113 -15.68 -7.41 21.94
N ASN A 114 -15.44 -8.11 20.83
CA ASN A 114 -15.98 -9.43 20.54
C ASN A 114 -14.88 -10.47 20.29
N PRO A 115 -14.02 -10.77 21.29
CA PRO A 115 -12.92 -11.70 21.11
C PRO A 115 -13.45 -13.08 20.70
N ARG A 116 -12.88 -13.64 19.61
CA ARG A 116 -13.25 -14.94 19.02
C ARG A 116 -14.68 -15.02 18.45
N LYS A 117 -15.44 -13.92 18.41
CA LYS A 117 -16.79 -13.84 17.84
C LYS A 117 -16.80 -13.00 16.56
N TRP A 118 -15.88 -13.28 15.65
CA TRP A 118 -15.71 -12.54 14.39
C TRP A 118 -16.99 -12.38 13.56
N LYS A 119 -17.92 -13.35 13.64
CA LYS A 119 -19.17 -13.34 12.88
C LYS A 119 -20.04 -12.11 13.17
N VAL A 120 -19.98 -11.57 14.39
CA VAL A 120 -20.74 -10.37 14.78
C VAL A 120 -20.26 -9.15 14.01
N CYS A 121 -18.97 -9.12 13.67
CA CYS A 121 -18.31 -8.01 12.98
C CYS A 121 -18.33 -8.15 11.44
N ASN A 122 -19.01 -9.16 10.88
CA ASN A 122 -19.01 -9.41 9.44
C ASN A 122 -19.52 -8.20 8.62
N GLY A 123 -20.53 -7.47 9.11
CA GLY A 123 -21.04 -6.29 8.40
C GLY A 123 -19.99 -5.19 8.23
N LEU A 124 -19.16 -4.98 9.26
CA LEU A 124 -18.05 -4.01 9.23
C LEU A 124 -16.93 -4.51 8.31
N ARG A 125 -16.60 -5.81 8.39
CA ARG A 125 -15.64 -6.45 7.48
C ARG A 125 -16.05 -6.29 6.02
N ASP A 126 -17.30 -6.60 5.70
CA ASP A 126 -17.81 -6.53 4.33
C ASP A 126 -17.84 -5.07 3.82
N SER A 127 -18.01 -4.10 4.73
CA SER A 127 -17.94 -2.66 4.39
C SER A 127 -16.51 -2.22 4.11
N LEU A 128 -15.54 -2.68 4.91
CA LEU A 128 -14.11 -2.47 4.68
C LEU A 128 -13.66 -3.10 3.35
N ASP A 129 -14.08 -4.32 3.07
CA ASP A 129 -13.80 -5.05 1.83
C ASP A 129 -14.35 -4.29 0.60
N LYS A 130 -15.60 -3.81 0.67
CA LYS A 130 -16.18 -2.96 -0.40
C LYS A 130 -15.38 -1.68 -0.62
N CYS A 131 -14.95 -1.02 0.45
CA CYS A 131 -14.15 0.19 0.35
C CYS A 131 -12.80 -0.09 -0.35
N ALA A 132 -12.15 -1.20 -0.01
CA ALA A 132 -10.89 -1.59 -0.64
C ALA A 132 -11.04 -1.90 -2.13
N ILE A 133 -12.13 -2.59 -2.53
CA ILE A 133 -12.43 -2.86 -3.94
C ILE A 133 -12.71 -1.56 -4.71
N GLN A 134 -13.53 -0.66 -4.15
CA GLN A 134 -13.90 0.60 -4.79
C GLN A 134 -12.69 1.50 -5.04
N ASN A 135 -11.72 1.49 -4.12
CA ASN A 135 -10.47 2.23 -4.25
C ASN A 135 -9.37 1.46 -4.99
N LYS A 136 -9.67 0.26 -5.50
CA LYS A 136 -8.75 -0.62 -6.25
C LYS A 136 -7.42 -0.82 -5.52
N LEU A 137 -7.46 -1.22 -4.25
CA LEU A 137 -6.24 -1.36 -3.45
C LEU A 137 -5.40 -2.60 -3.83
N GLY A 138 -4.10 -2.55 -3.56
CA GLY A 138 -3.16 -3.66 -3.80
C GLY A 138 -3.03 -4.02 -5.29
N GLU A 139 -3.09 -5.31 -5.61
CA GLU A 139 -3.01 -5.82 -6.99
C GLU A 139 -4.26 -5.49 -7.80
N ILE A 140 -5.38 -5.16 -7.16
CA ILE A 140 -6.61 -4.74 -7.85
C ILE A 140 -6.38 -3.44 -8.64
N ALA A 141 -5.44 -2.58 -8.21
CA ALA A 141 -5.03 -1.40 -8.97
C ALA A 141 -4.43 -1.73 -10.34
N LYS A 142 -3.89 -2.94 -10.50
CA LYS A 142 -3.13 -3.39 -11.67
C LYS A 142 -3.96 -4.30 -12.60
N MET A 143 -5.20 -4.62 -12.21
CA MET A 143 -6.18 -5.36 -13.02
C MET A 143 -7.04 -4.40 -13.85
#